data_AF-A0A2V9DC92-F1
#
_entry.id   AF-A0A2V9DC92-F1
#
_cell.length_a   1.000
_cell.length_b   1.000
_cell.length_c   1.000
_cell.angle_alpha   90.00
_cell.angle_beta   90.00
_cell.angle_gamma   90.00
#
_symmetry.space_group_name_H-M   'P 1'
#
loop_
_entity.id
_entity.type
_entity.pdbx_description
1 polymer ?
#
loop_
_entity_poly.entity_id
_entity_poly.type
_entity_poly.pdbx_seq_one_letter_code
_entity_poly.pdbx_strand_id
1 'polypeptide(L)'
;MKIAMRSLPLVLASFLCLAGTTVVSAPAFAQKKDYLSDSEADKIRDAETTSERIKLFISFAADRIKKLQYEFAHPGELHRNERINALINAYAGCIDDGSDLIQLGVEKQQDIRDAIKEM
;
A
#
# COMPACT_ATOMS: atom_id res chain seq x y z
N MET A 1 45.44 13.17 59.04
CA MET A 1 44.15 12.45 59.05
C MET A 1 44.16 11.40 57.95
N LYS A 2 43.99 10.14 58.33
CA LYS A 2 43.95 8.97 57.44
C LYS A 2 42.52 8.83 56.92
N ILE A 3 42.32 8.69 55.62
CA ILE A 3 41.09 8.09 55.08
C ILE A 3 41.49 6.79 54.42
N ALA A 4 41.10 5.71 55.10
CA ALA A 4 41.28 4.34 54.68
C ALA A 4 40.18 3.97 53.66
N MET A 5 40.63 3.43 52.52
CA MET A 5 40.31 2.10 52.02
C MET A 5 38.89 1.56 52.29
N ARG A 6 38.12 1.29 51.22
CA ARG A 6 37.60 -0.06 50.93
C ARG A 6 36.86 -0.15 49.60
N SER A 7 37.45 -0.93 48.71
CA SER A 7 36.86 -1.62 47.57
C SER A 7 35.64 -2.46 47.98
N LEU A 8 34.55 -2.40 47.21
CA LEU A 8 33.43 -3.34 47.30
C LEU A 8 33.41 -4.23 46.04
N PRO A 9 33.25 -5.56 46.18
CA PRO A 9 33.49 -6.51 45.11
C PRO A 9 32.27 -6.76 44.20
N LEU A 10 32.60 -7.08 42.96
CA LEU A 10 31.97 -8.04 42.04
C LEU A 10 30.75 -8.80 42.59
N VAL A 11 29.57 -8.59 41.99
CA VAL A 11 28.54 -9.65 41.89
C VAL A 11 28.08 -9.76 40.44
N LEU A 12 28.61 -10.81 39.83
CA LEU A 12 28.20 -11.45 38.60
C LEU A 12 26.87 -12.18 38.83
N ALA A 13 25.84 -11.92 38.02
CA ALA A 13 24.76 -12.89 37.79
C ALA A 13 24.00 -12.56 36.50
N SER A 14 24.39 -13.26 35.43
CA SER A 14 23.66 -13.41 34.18
C SER A 14 22.20 -13.82 34.39
N PHE A 15 21.28 -13.22 33.63
CA PHE A 15 20.06 -13.88 33.21
C PHE A 15 19.77 -13.49 31.75
N LEU A 16 20.44 -14.20 30.82
CA LEU A 16 20.01 -14.31 29.44
C LEU A 16 18.72 -15.14 29.42
N CYS A 17 17.57 -14.48 29.36
CA CYS A 17 16.33 -15.10 28.89
C CYS A 17 16.03 -14.55 27.49
N LEU A 18 16.79 -15.01 26.50
CA LEU A 18 16.46 -14.79 25.10
C LEU A 18 15.37 -15.80 24.71
N ALA A 19 14.13 -15.47 25.07
CA ALA A 19 12.97 -16.19 24.57
C ALA A 19 12.87 -15.93 23.06
N GLY A 20 13.30 -16.91 22.27
CA GLY A 20 13.10 -16.92 20.83
C GLY A 20 11.62 -17.02 20.52
N THR A 21 10.95 -15.87 20.42
CA THR A 21 9.65 -15.79 19.75
C THR A 21 9.92 -15.90 18.25
N THR A 22 9.74 -17.10 17.72
CA THR A 22 9.53 -17.28 16.29
C THR A 22 8.25 -16.55 15.93
N VAL A 23 8.37 -15.29 15.51
CA VAL A 23 7.32 -14.58 14.78
C VAL A 23 7.06 -15.38 13.51
N VAL A 24 6.04 -16.23 13.56
CA VAL A 24 5.38 -16.74 12.36
C VAL A 24 4.84 -15.51 11.67
N SER A 25 5.53 -15.05 10.62
CA SER A 25 4.99 -14.08 9.68
C SER A 25 3.81 -14.76 8.98
N ALA A 26 2.60 -14.54 9.50
CA ALA A 26 1.41 -14.84 8.74
C ALA A 26 1.53 -14.11 7.39
N PRO A 27 1.12 -14.74 6.26
CA PRO A 27 1.14 -14.06 4.98
C PRO A 27 0.28 -12.81 5.15
N ALA A 28 0.89 -11.64 4.94
CA ALA A 28 0.16 -10.39 4.93
C ALA A 28 -0.84 -10.48 3.78
N PHE A 29 -2.09 -10.86 4.09
CA PHE A 29 -3.20 -10.58 3.21
C PHE A 29 -3.14 -9.07 2.99
N ALA A 30 -2.74 -8.66 1.78
CA ALA A 30 -2.71 -7.27 1.40
C ALA A 30 -4.05 -6.66 1.83
N GLN A 31 -4.01 -5.65 2.70
CA GLN A 31 -5.22 -5.04 3.24
C GLN A 31 -6.15 -4.70 2.08
N LYS A 32 -7.40 -5.16 2.16
CA LYS A 32 -8.41 -4.85 1.15
C LYS A 32 -8.51 -3.33 1.07
N LYS A 33 -8.28 -2.80 -0.13
CA LYS A 33 -8.40 -1.38 -0.39
C LYS A 33 -9.84 -1.09 -0.74
N ASP A 34 -10.49 -0.24 0.05
CA ASP A 34 -11.93 0.03 -0.08
C ASP A 34 -12.33 0.65 -1.43
N TYR A 35 -11.36 1.16 -2.19
CA TYR A 35 -11.60 1.75 -3.51
C TYR A 35 -11.54 0.76 -4.69
N LEU A 36 -11.12 -0.49 -4.44
CA LEU A 36 -11.11 -1.56 -5.43
C LEU A 36 -12.29 -2.50 -5.20
N SER A 37 -12.93 -2.91 -6.28
CA SER A 37 -13.78 -4.11 -6.23
C SER A 37 -12.93 -5.36 -6.01
N ASP A 38 -13.54 -6.43 -5.50
CA ASP A 38 -12.84 -7.70 -5.29
C ASP A 38 -12.20 -8.21 -6.59
N SER A 39 -12.90 -8.08 -7.72
CA SER A 39 -12.39 -8.47 -9.03
C SER A 39 -11.19 -7.65 -9.51
N GLU A 40 -11.11 -6.37 -9.14
CA GLU A 40 -9.97 -5.51 -9.49
C GLU A 40 -8.77 -5.83 -8.60
N ALA A 41 -9.01 -6.09 -7.32
CA ALA A 41 -7.98 -6.55 -6.39
C ALA A 41 -7.39 -7.90 -6.84
N ASP A 42 -8.23 -8.84 -7.28
CA ASP A 42 -7.77 -10.12 -7.83
C ASP A 42 -6.88 -9.92 -9.06
N LYS A 43 -7.27 -9.05 -10.02
CA LYS A 43 -6.42 -8.74 -11.19
C LYS A 43 -5.04 -8.20 -10.80
N ILE A 44 -4.97 -7.33 -9.79
CA ILE A 44 -3.69 -6.77 -9.32
C ILE A 44 -2.83 -7.86 -8.66
N ARG A 45 -3.45 -8.77 -7.91
CA ARG A 45 -2.77 -9.90 -7.29
C ARG A 45 -2.22 -10.87 -8.34
N ASP A 46 -2.98 -11.10 -9.40
CA ASP A 46 -2.66 -12.07 -10.45
C ASP A 46 -1.69 -11.52 -11.50
N ALA A 47 -1.50 -10.19 -11.56
CA ALA A 47 -0.48 -9.56 -12.39
C ALA A 47 0.94 -9.98 -11.97
N GLU A 48 1.79 -10.35 -12.92
CA GLU A 48 3.12 -10.91 -12.66
C GLU A 48 4.14 -9.79 -12.44
N THR A 49 4.04 -8.72 -13.22
CA THR A 49 5.03 -7.63 -13.26
C THR A 49 4.53 -6.35 -12.59
N THR A 50 5.47 -5.53 -12.09
CA THR A 50 5.14 -4.18 -11.59
C THR A 50 4.52 -3.31 -12.68
N SER A 51 4.99 -3.44 -13.93
CA SER A 51 4.43 -2.74 -15.09
C SER A 51 2.94 -3.07 -15.28
N GLU A 52 2.56 -4.35 -15.26
CA GLU A 52 1.16 -4.77 -15.38
C GLU A 52 0.30 -4.22 -14.24
N ARG A 53 0.80 -4.24 -13.00
CA ARG A 53 0.08 -3.68 -11.85
C ARG A 53 -0.15 -2.17 -12.01
N ILE A 54 0.84 -1.41 -12.47
CA ILE A 54 0.70 0.03 -12.76
C ILE A 54 -0.38 0.26 -13.82
N LYS A 55 -0.33 -0.49 -14.94
CA LYS A 55 -1.35 -0.39 -16.01
C LYS A 55 -2.76 -0.68 -15.50
N LEU A 56 -2.92 -1.67 -14.62
CA LEU A 56 -4.21 -1.97 -14.00
C LEU A 56 -4.73 -0.78 -13.20
N PHE A 57 -3.92 -0.19 -12.33
CA PHE A 57 -4.32 1.01 -11.57
C PHE A 57 -4.70 2.19 -12.47
N ILE A 58 -3.94 2.45 -13.53
CA ILE A 58 -4.27 3.49 -14.54
C ILE A 58 -5.63 3.18 -15.19
N SER A 59 -5.85 1.92 -15.59
CA SER A 59 -7.10 1.49 -16.23
C SER A 59 -8.32 1.65 -15.31
N PHE A 60 -8.16 1.36 -14.02
CA PHE A 60 -9.23 1.51 -13.04
C PHE A 60 -9.51 2.98 -12.75
N ALA A 61 -8.48 3.81 -12.65
CA ALA A 61 -8.63 5.27 -12.55
C ALA A 61 -9.40 5.83 -13.76
N ALA A 62 -9.04 5.41 -14.98
CA ALA A 62 -9.74 5.82 -16.20
C ALA A 62 -11.23 5.41 -16.20
N ASP A 63 -11.55 4.21 -15.72
CA ASP A 63 -12.94 3.76 -15.55
C ASP A 63 -13.71 4.64 -14.55
N ARG A 64 -13.09 5.06 -13.43
CA ARG A 64 -13.73 5.98 -12.48
C ARG A 64 -14.01 7.35 -13.10
N ILE A 65 -13.09 7.87 -13.90
CA ILE A 65 -13.30 9.12 -14.65
C ILE A 65 -14.47 8.96 -15.63
N LYS A 66 -14.54 7.84 -16.36
CA LYS A 66 -15.65 7.59 -17.28
C LYS A 66 -17.01 7.54 -16.57
N LYS A 67 -17.07 6.93 -15.39
CA LYS A 67 -18.27 6.92 -14.54
C LYS A 67 -18.61 8.32 -14.02
N LEU A 68 -17.63 9.13 -13.64
CA LEU A 68 -17.85 10.53 -13.25
C LEU A 68 -18.44 11.35 -14.39
N GLN A 69 -17.91 11.19 -15.60
CA GLN A 69 -18.46 11.85 -16.80
C GLN A 69 -19.92 11.45 -17.04
N TYR A 70 -20.27 10.18 -16.81
CA TYR A 70 -21.65 9.70 -16.88
C TYR A 70 -22.54 10.39 -15.84
N GLU A 71 -22.13 10.46 -14.57
CA GLU A 71 -22.88 11.14 -13.51
C GLU A 71 -23.06 12.65 -13.78
N PHE A 72 -22.10 13.28 -14.46
CA PHE A 72 -22.19 14.68 -14.88
C PHE A 72 -23.16 14.87 -16.05
N ALA A 73 -23.22 13.92 -16.98
CA ALA A 73 -24.14 13.97 -18.11
C ALA A 73 -25.60 13.65 -17.73
N HIS A 74 -25.85 12.96 -16.61
CA HIS A 74 -27.18 12.50 -16.19
C HIS A 74 -27.55 13.03 -14.79
N PRO A 75 -27.84 14.34 -14.64
CA PRO A 75 -28.27 14.91 -13.37
C PRO A 75 -29.69 14.45 -13.00
N GLY A 76 -29.91 13.98 -11.76
CA GLY A 76 -31.26 13.71 -11.25
C GLY A 76 -31.43 12.44 -10.40
N GLU A 77 -30.40 11.63 -10.23
CA GLU A 77 -30.51 10.40 -9.44
C GLU A 77 -30.35 10.62 -7.92
N LEU A 78 -31.11 9.85 -7.14
CA LEU A 78 -30.91 9.75 -5.69
C LEU A 78 -29.46 9.32 -5.39
N HIS A 79 -28.87 9.82 -4.30
CA HIS A 79 -27.50 9.50 -3.88
C HIS A 79 -26.37 9.91 -4.85
N ARG A 80 -26.65 10.74 -5.86
CA ARG A 80 -25.64 11.19 -6.84
C ARG A 80 -24.38 11.80 -6.19
N ASN A 81 -24.55 12.65 -5.18
CA ASN A 81 -23.41 13.27 -4.50
C ASN A 81 -22.53 12.22 -3.81
N GLU A 82 -23.12 11.19 -3.20
CA GLU A 82 -22.38 10.10 -2.56
C GLU A 82 -21.61 9.29 -3.61
N ARG A 83 -22.23 8.98 -4.75
CA ARG A 83 -21.55 8.28 -5.86
C ARG A 83 -20.41 9.09 -6.46
N ILE A 84 -20.60 10.38 -6.70
CA ILE A 84 -19.53 11.26 -7.19
C ILE A 84 -18.34 11.27 -6.23
N ASN A 85 -18.61 11.45 -4.93
CA ASN A 85 -17.54 11.42 -3.92
C ASN A 85 -16.84 10.06 -3.87
N ALA A 86 -17.59 8.96 -3.93
CA ALA A 86 -17.03 7.61 -3.97
C ALA A 86 -16.14 7.40 -5.20
N LEU A 87 -16.55 7.87 -6.38
CA LEU A 87 -15.76 7.77 -7.60
C LEU A 87 -14.49 8.63 -7.56
N ILE A 88 -14.55 9.84 -6.99
CA ILE A 88 -13.37 10.72 -6.83
C ILE A 88 -12.37 10.07 -5.87
N ASN A 89 -12.83 9.60 -4.71
CA ASN A 89 -11.97 8.93 -3.74
C ASN A 89 -11.37 7.65 -4.33
N ALA A 90 -12.14 6.91 -5.13
CA ALA A 90 -11.64 5.70 -5.76
C ALA A 90 -10.62 5.98 -6.88
N TYR A 91 -10.82 7.06 -7.64
CA TYR A 91 -9.84 7.55 -8.61
C TYR A 91 -8.54 7.93 -7.90
N ALA A 92 -8.60 8.73 -6.84
CA ALA A 92 -7.44 9.15 -6.07
C ALA A 92 -6.64 7.95 -5.54
N GLY A 93 -7.33 6.98 -4.90
CA GLY A 93 -6.69 5.77 -4.42
C GLY A 93 -5.99 4.95 -5.51
N CYS A 94 -6.57 4.87 -6.72
CA CYS A 94 -5.90 4.20 -7.84
C CYS A 94 -4.62 4.92 -8.28
N ILE A 95 -4.64 6.26 -8.33
CA ILE A 95 -3.47 7.06 -8.73
C ILE A 95 -2.38 7.02 -7.66
N ASP A 96 -2.72 7.10 -6.38
CA ASP A 96 -1.76 7.06 -5.27
C ASP A 96 -0.99 5.73 -5.30
N ASP A 97 -1.70 4.60 -5.35
CA ASP A 97 -1.06 3.28 -5.38
C ASP A 97 -0.34 2.97 -6.70
N GLY A 98 -0.83 3.48 -7.83
CA GLY A 98 -0.10 3.44 -9.10
C GLY A 98 1.23 4.21 -9.00
N SER A 99 1.22 5.37 -8.36
CA SER A 99 2.41 6.21 -8.15
C SER A 99 3.42 5.56 -7.22
N ASP A 100 2.95 4.94 -6.14
CA ASP A 100 3.81 4.17 -5.22
C ASP A 100 4.50 3.01 -5.95
N LEU A 101 3.80 2.32 -6.85
CA LEU A 101 4.40 1.27 -7.66
C LEU A 101 5.39 1.80 -8.71
N ILE A 102 5.15 2.97 -9.29
CA ILE A 102 6.12 3.64 -10.17
C ILE A 102 7.40 3.96 -9.38
N GLN A 103 7.26 4.57 -8.20
CA GLN A 103 8.38 4.90 -7.33
C GLN A 103 9.17 3.64 -6.95
N LEU A 104 8.47 2.57 -6.51
CA LEU A 104 9.10 1.28 -6.21
C LEU A 104 9.81 0.70 -7.43
N GLY A 105 9.18 0.78 -8.62
CA GLY A 105 9.76 0.30 -9.87
C GLY A 105 11.06 1.03 -10.22
N VAL A 106 11.12 2.35 -10.02
CA VAL A 106 12.34 3.14 -10.18
C VAL A 106 13.40 2.72 -9.16
N GLU A 107 13.05 2.64 -7.88
CA GLU A 107 13.97 2.27 -6.79
C GLU A 107 14.57 0.87 -6.98
N LYS A 108 13.78 -0.07 -7.48
CA LYS A 108 14.19 -1.46 -7.73
C LYS A 108 14.73 -1.69 -9.15
N GLN A 109 14.84 -0.66 -9.97
CA GLN A 109 15.30 -0.74 -11.37
C GLN A 109 14.50 -1.75 -12.20
N GLN A 110 13.20 -1.84 -11.96
CA GLN A 110 12.28 -2.70 -12.71
C GLN A 110 11.91 -2.05 -14.05
N ASP A 111 11.64 -2.85 -15.08
CA ASP A 111 11.17 -2.31 -16.36
C ASP A 111 9.70 -1.90 -16.27
N ILE A 112 9.48 -0.60 -16.05
CA ILE A 112 8.15 0.02 -15.96
C ILE A 112 7.88 1.00 -17.12
N ARG A 113 8.81 1.10 -18.08
CA ARG A 113 8.74 2.11 -19.15
C ARG A 113 7.51 1.94 -20.02
N ASP A 114 7.06 0.71 -20.19
CA ASP A 114 5.87 0.39 -20.95
C ASP A 114 4.60 0.90 -20.27
N ALA A 115 4.49 0.75 -18.94
CA ALA A 115 3.37 1.30 -18.17
C ALA A 115 3.34 2.84 -18.18
N ILE A 116 4.50 3.50 -18.04
CA ILE A 116 4.57 4.98 -18.01
C ILE A 116 4.08 5.61 -19.33
N LYS A 117 4.25 4.92 -20.46
CA LYS A 117 3.76 5.42 -21.77
C LYS A 117 2.24 5.43 -21.89
N GLU A 118 1.53 4.68 -21.04
CA GLU A 118 0.07 4.58 -21.04
C GLU A 118 -0.61 5.57 -20.07
N MET A 119 0.18 6.32 -19.28
CA MET A 119 -0.32 7.45 -18.47
C MET A 119 -0.64 8.66 -19.34
#